data_AF-A0A7S1PMD2-F1
#
_entry.id   AF-A0A7S1PMD2-F1
#
_cell.length_a   1.000
_cell.length_b   1.000
_cell.length_c   1.000
_cell.angle_alpha   90.00
_cell.angle_beta   90.00
_cell.angle_gamma   90.00
#
_symmetry.space_group_name_H-M   'P 1'
#
loop_
_entity.id
_entity.type
_entity.pdbx_description
1 polymer ?
#
loop_
_entity_poly.entity_id
_entity_poly.type
_entity_poly.pdbx_seq_one_letter_code
_entity_poly.pdbx_strand_id
1 'polypeptide(L)'
;DDGGPPWLHVVGGPPRLGRQQYWKPRMCVPAYEGPNCSNVTEWQGTVTLCLEGKAIRGVEMMTRGHVSEMFPKKQFALKLPQPMALMGMKPATDWVLATSYIDTSFQRNPLAFDIYRLQGGWAPSTRYVNLRWQGVDYGLYYIGEEPDVSDNRIRLPKSKPHDPAESSFLLSGDWNKTGELAVETPNTSTIFNVLYPPRSQVSPAQLSFLRRLLAEVDRRALVRSASPGPGSLEEILDFPSFARYYVLQELAKDTDGYAFSNYMSVQAGKLYHSAPWDFDLAFHFDCTPVYYTNIFTGKVSPGAAGWNVENARSMGYWTGADGYGTGIWDFGSNKRLLFTHIWKHPRFAAAFAAAWRAARQGPLTDT
;
A
#
# COMPACT_ATOMS: atom_id res chain seq x y z
N ASP A 1 -0.07 13.67 31.19
CA ASP A 1 -0.80 12.59 30.51
C ASP A 1 -2.25 12.96 30.35
N ASP A 2 -2.47 13.72 29.29
CA ASP A 2 -3.66 14.46 28.89
C ASP A 2 -4.52 13.62 27.94
N GLY A 3 -4.33 12.29 27.93
CA GLY A 3 -5.06 11.32 27.11
C GLY A 3 -4.75 11.35 25.62
N GLY A 4 -3.93 12.30 25.15
CA GLY A 4 -3.53 12.43 23.74
C GLY A 4 -2.42 11.46 23.31
N PRO A 5 -2.14 11.37 21.99
CA PRO A 5 -1.02 10.59 21.48
C PRO A 5 0.32 11.02 22.11
N PRO A 6 1.25 10.08 22.38
CA PRO A 6 2.54 10.42 22.96
C PRO A 6 3.38 11.26 21.98
N TRP A 7 4.33 12.01 22.53
CA TRP A 7 5.26 12.79 21.72
C TRP A 7 6.41 11.92 21.20
N LEU A 8 6.70 12.04 19.91
CA LEU A 8 7.94 11.59 19.29
C LEU A 8 8.81 12.81 19.03
N HIS A 9 9.95 12.90 19.72
CA HIS A 9 10.91 13.97 19.47
C HIS A 9 12.02 13.47 18.56
N VAL A 10 12.36 14.25 17.53
CA VAL A 10 13.50 14.00 16.67
C VAL A 10 14.57 15.06 16.96
N VAL A 11 15.81 14.60 17.18
CA VAL A 11 16.98 15.42 17.49
C VAL A 11 18.10 15.08 16.51
N GLY A 12 18.77 16.10 15.95
CA GLY A 12 19.78 15.91 14.91
C GLY A 12 19.19 16.12 13.51
N GLY A 13 20.04 16.54 12.57
CA GLY A 13 19.59 16.99 11.24
C GLY A 13 18.67 18.23 11.30
N PRO A 14 18.30 18.87 10.18
CA PRO A 14 17.51 20.09 10.19
C PRO A 14 16.05 19.75 10.50
N PRO A 15 15.41 20.42 11.48
CA PRO A 15 14.73 21.64 11.08
C PRO A 15 14.62 22.67 12.20
N ARG A 16 14.87 23.93 11.86
CA ARG A 16 14.05 25.02 12.36
C ARG A 16 13.95 26.04 11.27
N LEU A 17 12.76 26.27 10.71
CA LEU A 17 12.27 27.62 10.42
C LEU A 17 10.75 27.68 10.61
N GLY A 18 10.31 28.57 11.53
CA GLY A 18 9.04 29.30 11.45
C GLY A 18 9.32 30.70 10.87
N ARG A 19 8.40 31.57 10.42
CA ARG A 19 6.95 31.75 10.57
C ARG A 19 6.30 31.84 9.18
N GLN A 20 5.07 31.32 9.09
CA GLN A 20 4.07 31.29 8.01
C GLN A 20 4.49 31.63 6.56
N GLN A 21 4.33 30.64 5.68
CA GLN A 21 3.90 30.91 4.31
C GLN A 21 2.38 30.84 4.25
N TYR A 22 1.75 31.88 3.72
CA TYR A 22 0.34 31.89 3.37
C TYR A 22 0.07 30.78 2.34
N TRP A 23 -0.47 29.66 2.79
CA TRP A 23 -1.01 28.67 1.88
C TRP A 23 -2.43 29.10 1.52
N LYS A 24 -2.63 29.43 0.24
CA LYS A 24 -3.99 29.59 -0.28
C LYS A 24 -4.68 28.23 -0.11
N PRO A 25 -5.86 28.16 0.54
CA PRO A 25 -6.68 26.95 0.54
C PRO A 25 -6.84 26.49 -0.90
N ARG A 26 -6.44 25.26 -1.20
CA ARG A 26 -6.65 24.67 -2.52
C ARG A 26 -7.79 23.66 -2.41
N MET A 27 -8.43 23.35 -3.55
CA MET A 27 -9.29 22.16 -3.63
C MET A 27 -8.53 21.00 -2.97
N CYS A 28 -9.22 20.16 -2.19
CA CYS A 28 -8.68 19.04 -1.41
C CYS A 28 -8.01 19.35 -0.06
N VAL A 29 -7.85 20.62 0.35
CA VAL A 29 -7.14 20.99 1.59
C VAL A 29 -7.93 21.87 2.58
N PRO A 30 -9.28 22.02 2.55
CA PRO A 30 -9.91 22.67 3.69
C PRO A 30 -9.81 21.69 4.88
N ALA A 31 -9.00 22.07 5.88
CA ALA A 31 -8.86 21.43 7.20
C ALA A 31 -7.78 20.35 7.39
N TYR A 32 -6.51 20.72 7.25
CA TYR A 32 -5.54 20.52 8.34
C TYR A 32 -4.31 21.40 8.10
N GLU A 33 -4.33 22.63 8.63
CA GLU A 33 -3.15 23.50 8.59
C GLU A 33 -2.00 22.95 9.45
N GLY A 34 -2.30 22.05 10.41
CA GLY A 34 -1.36 21.56 11.41
C GLY A 34 -0.65 22.68 12.19
N PRO A 35 -0.03 22.39 13.33
CA PRO A 35 1.01 23.31 13.82
C PRO A 35 2.18 23.26 12.81
N ASN A 36 2.56 24.43 12.28
CA ASN A 36 3.72 24.67 11.41
C ASN A 36 4.05 23.54 10.42
N CYS A 37 3.30 23.44 9.30
CA CYS A 37 3.62 22.52 8.20
C CYS A 37 5.12 22.44 7.91
N SER A 38 5.63 21.22 7.86
CA SER A 38 7.04 20.91 7.68
C SER A 38 7.57 21.42 6.34
N ASN A 39 8.11 22.62 6.25
CA ASN A 39 8.83 23.10 5.05
C ASN A 39 10.14 22.32 4.77
N VAL A 40 10.23 21.08 5.27
CA VAL A 40 11.30 20.13 4.99
C VAL A 40 11.17 19.74 3.53
N THR A 41 12.20 19.95 2.74
CA THR A 41 12.34 19.41 1.38
C THR A 41 12.76 17.95 1.45
N GLU A 42 13.16 17.34 0.34
CA GLU A 42 13.91 16.07 0.39
C GLU A 42 15.04 16.18 1.41
N TRP A 43 15.01 15.27 2.39
CA TRP A 43 16.00 15.21 3.46
C TRP A 43 16.33 13.77 3.79
N GLN A 44 17.62 13.49 3.99
CA GLN A 44 18.14 12.23 4.51
C GLN A 44 19.27 12.52 5.50
N GLY A 45 19.27 11.82 6.62
CA GLY A 45 20.38 11.88 7.56
C GLY A 45 20.16 11.04 8.81
N THR A 46 21.12 11.10 9.72
CA THR A 46 21.05 10.37 10.99
C THR A 46 20.51 11.26 12.10
N VAL A 47 19.53 10.74 12.84
CA VAL A 47 18.86 11.40 13.96
C VAL A 47 18.89 10.55 15.23
N THR A 48 18.49 11.17 16.33
CA THR A 48 18.07 10.51 17.56
C THR A 48 16.56 10.66 17.69
N LEU A 49 15.85 9.55 17.87
CA LEU A 49 14.44 9.53 18.22
C LEU A 49 14.30 9.45 19.74
N CYS A 50 13.55 10.35 20.36
CA CYS A 50 13.14 10.22 21.76
C CYS A 50 11.65 9.90 21.80
N LEU A 51 11.32 8.70 22.25
CA LEU A 51 9.97 8.13 22.28
C LEU A 51 9.78 7.36 23.59
N GLU A 52 8.65 7.57 24.29
CA GLU A 52 8.34 6.89 25.57
C GLU A 52 9.49 6.99 26.61
N GLY A 53 10.14 8.16 26.67
CA GLY A 53 11.27 8.41 27.58
C GLY A 53 12.59 7.74 27.18
N LYS A 54 12.65 7.06 26.02
CA LYS A 54 13.85 6.37 25.52
C LYS A 54 14.45 7.10 24.33
N ALA A 55 15.76 7.30 24.35
CA ALA A 55 16.51 7.84 23.21
C ALA A 55 17.09 6.69 22.36
N ILE A 56 16.75 6.67 21.07
CA ILE A 56 17.24 5.74 20.06
C ILE A 56 18.18 6.54 19.14
N ARG A 57 19.48 6.32 19.29
CA ARG A 57 20.52 7.02 18.53
C ARG A 57 20.85 6.27 17.25
N GLY A 58 21.39 6.98 16.25
CA GLY A 58 21.85 6.34 15.01
C GLY A 58 20.72 5.91 14.08
N VAL A 59 19.55 6.54 14.18
CA VAL A 59 18.42 6.25 13.29
C VAL A 59 18.64 6.98 11.98
N GLU A 60 18.70 6.25 10.88
CA GLU A 60 18.64 6.87 9.55
C GLU A 60 17.19 7.28 9.31
N MET A 61 16.96 8.54 8.94
CA MET A 61 15.66 9.05 8.59
C MET A 61 15.75 9.72 7.23
N MET A 62 14.81 9.41 6.35
CA MET A 62 14.75 9.93 4.98
C MET A 62 13.32 10.29 4.61
N THR A 63 13.16 11.35 3.81
CA THR A 63 11.86 11.70 3.22
C THR A 63 11.41 10.55 2.32
N ARG A 64 10.11 10.28 2.30
CA ARG A 64 9.52 9.23 1.46
C ARG A 64 8.25 9.69 0.76
N GLY A 65 7.95 8.97 -0.31
CA GLY A 65 6.71 9.06 -1.06
C GLY A 65 7.01 9.13 -2.55
N HIS A 66 5.99 9.42 -3.33
CA HIS A 66 6.17 9.81 -4.73
C HIS A 66 5.39 11.09 -4.94
N VAL A 67 4.06 10.96 -4.95
CA VAL A 67 3.17 12.13 -4.98
C VAL A 67 3.21 12.90 -3.65
N SER A 68 3.23 12.18 -2.52
CA SER A 68 3.22 12.82 -1.20
C SER A 68 4.47 13.65 -0.90
N GLU A 69 5.56 13.44 -1.64
CA GLU A 69 6.76 14.27 -1.54
C GLU A 69 6.53 15.69 -2.07
N MET A 70 5.44 15.96 -2.80
CA MET A 70 5.07 17.30 -3.19
C MET A 70 4.28 18.05 -2.10
N PHE A 71 3.77 17.36 -1.07
CA PHE A 71 2.93 17.99 -0.05
C PHE A 71 3.75 18.76 0.99
N PRO A 72 3.19 19.82 1.61
CA PRO A 72 3.86 20.56 2.68
C PRO A 72 4.17 19.71 3.90
N LYS A 73 3.35 18.68 4.19
CA LYS A 73 3.62 17.75 5.29
C LYS A 73 4.32 16.52 4.75
N LYS A 74 5.63 16.41 5.00
CA LYS A 74 6.44 15.28 4.54
C LYS A 74 6.21 14.04 5.39
N GLN A 75 6.40 12.89 4.77
CA GLN A 75 6.44 11.59 5.42
C GLN A 75 7.89 11.11 5.44
N PHE A 76 8.24 10.28 6.43
CA PHE A 76 9.61 9.81 6.59
C PHE A 76 9.67 8.29 6.69
N ALA A 77 10.67 7.69 6.04
CA ALA A 77 11.13 6.34 6.38
C ALA A 77 12.19 6.46 7.49
N LEU A 78 12.18 5.49 8.39
CA LEU A 78 13.08 5.39 9.53
C LEU A 78 13.77 4.02 9.46
N LYS A 79 15.08 3.99 9.56
CA LYS A 79 15.85 2.75 9.70
C LYS A 79 16.65 2.79 11.00
N LEU A 80 16.24 1.95 11.94
CA LEU A 80 16.88 1.82 13.24
C LEU A 80 18.22 1.08 13.11
N PRO A 81 19.20 1.35 13.98
CA PRO A 81 20.51 0.70 13.92
C PRO A 81 20.45 -0.82 14.21
N GLN A 82 19.36 -1.29 14.81
CA GLN A 82 19.08 -2.69 15.10
C GLN A 82 17.55 -2.89 15.21
N PRO A 83 17.04 -4.13 15.09
CA PRO A 83 15.61 -4.40 15.29
C PRO A 83 15.16 -4.00 16.70
N MET A 84 14.15 -3.14 16.81
CA MET A 84 13.59 -2.69 18.09
C MET A 84 12.06 -2.63 18.03
N ALA A 85 11.39 -2.95 19.14
CA ALA A 85 9.96 -2.70 19.30
C ALA A 85 9.70 -1.22 19.58
N LEU A 86 8.73 -0.63 18.89
CA LEU A 86 8.26 0.74 19.12
C LEU A 86 6.80 0.70 19.54
N MET A 87 6.46 1.33 20.66
CA MET A 87 5.07 1.52 21.12
C MET A 87 4.24 0.22 21.17
N GLY A 88 4.87 -0.86 21.63
CA GLY A 88 4.26 -2.20 21.73
C GLY A 88 4.09 -2.95 20.41
N MET A 89 4.53 -2.40 19.27
CA MET A 89 4.60 -3.11 17.99
C MET A 89 5.83 -4.03 17.96
N LYS A 90 5.77 -5.09 17.13
CA LYS A 90 6.83 -6.11 17.10
C LYS A 90 8.17 -5.53 16.62
N PRO A 91 9.32 -6.07 17.07
CA PRO A 91 10.62 -5.54 16.68
C PRO A 91 10.88 -5.58 15.17
N ALA A 92 11.38 -4.46 14.65
CA ALA A 92 11.84 -4.32 13.26
C ALA A 92 12.88 -3.19 13.12
N THR A 93 13.59 -3.16 12.00
CA THR A 93 14.55 -2.10 11.64
C THR A 93 13.88 -0.96 10.90
N ASP A 94 13.02 -1.26 9.93
CA ASP A 94 12.50 -0.27 8.98
C ASP A 94 11.08 0.14 9.35
N TRP A 95 10.86 1.40 9.69
CA TRP A 95 9.58 1.95 10.13
C TRP A 95 9.20 3.13 9.25
N VAL A 96 7.92 3.49 9.25
CA VAL A 96 7.46 4.74 8.65
C VAL A 96 6.99 5.69 9.72
N LEU A 97 7.27 6.97 9.53
CA LEU A 97 6.62 8.06 10.22
C LEU A 97 5.77 8.79 9.19
N ALA A 98 4.49 8.42 9.16
CA ALA A 98 3.61 8.71 8.05
C ALA A 98 2.32 9.36 8.54
N THR A 99 1.76 10.17 7.67
CA THR A 99 0.38 10.64 7.71
C THR A 99 0.11 11.19 6.34
N SER A 100 -0.98 10.76 5.72
CA SER A 100 -1.33 11.36 4.45
C SER A 100 -1.80 12.79 4.71
N TYR A 101 -1.18 13.76 4.02
CA TYR A 101 -1.52 15.17 4.15
C TYR A 101 -2.95 15.46 3.65
N ILE A 102 -3.40 14.67 2.68
CA ILE A 102 -4.73 14.79 2.08
C ILE A 102 -5.81 14.06 2.89
N ASP A 103 -5.43 13.08 3.73
CA ASP A 103 -6.35 12.41 4.64
C ASP A 103 -6.62 13.22 5.92
N THR A 104 -7.61 14.11 5.88
CA THR A 104 -8.02 14.92 7.04
C THR A 104 -8.66 14.13 8.18
N SER A 105 -9.01 12.85 7.95
CA SER A 105 -9.50 11.97 9.02
C SER A 105 -8.35 11.36 9.82
N PHE A 106 -7.17 11.27 9.21
CA PHE A 106 -6.00 10.52 9.70
C PHE A 106 -6.23 9.00 9.85
N GLN A 107 -7.42 8.47 9.51
CA GLN A 107 -7.84 7.11 9.82
C GLN A 107 -7.81 6.16 8.63
N ARG A 108 -7.72 6.62 7.38
CA ARG A 108 -8.04 5.76 6.22
C ARG A 108 -7.06 4.58 6.08
N ASN A 109 -5.76 4.88 6.15
CA ASN A 109 -4.72 3.86 6.18
C ASN A 109 -4.89 2.89 7.37
N PRO A 110 -4.92 3.37 8.63
CA PRO A 110 -5.14 2.50 9.80
C PRO A 110 -6.42 1.65 9.72
N LEU A 111 -7.55 2.24 9.30
CA LEU A 111 -8.83 1.55 9.15
C LEU A 111 -8.76 0.45 8.10
N ALA A 112 -8.16 0.71 6.93
CA ALA A 112 -7.97 -0.32 5.91
C ALA A 112 -7.11 -1.49 6.43
N PHE A 113 -6.05 -1.18 7.19
CA PHE A 113 -5.21 -2.21 7.79
C PHE A 113 -5.96 -3.03 8.85
N ASP A 114 -6.80 -2.38 9.67
CA ASP A 114 -7.66 -3.07 10.65
C ASP A 114 -8.68 -3.98 9.95
N ILE A 115 -9.35 -3.50 8.91
CA ILE A 115 -10.30 -4.28 8.11
C ILE A 115 -9.63 -5.54 7.52
N TYR A 116 -8.38 -5.43 7.04
CA TYR A 116 -7.65 -6.59 6.52
C TYR A 116 -7.24 -7.58 7.62
N ARG A 117 -6.81 -7.07 8.79
CA ARG A 117 -6.50 -7.90 9.97
C ARG A 117 -7.70 -8.65 10.50
N LEU A 118 -8.86 -8.01 10.56
CA LEU A 118 -10.12 -8.63 11.00
C LEU A 118 -10.51 -9.84 10.15
N GLN A 119 -10.06 -9.89 8.90
CA GLN A 119 -10.26 -11.02 7.99
C GLN A 119 -9.12 -12.07 8.05
N GLY A 120 -8.24 -11.98 9.04
CA GLY A 120 -7.13 -12.91 9.27
C GLY A 120 -5.91 -12.68 8.38
N GLY A 121 -5.82 -11.54 7.70
CA GLY A 121 -4.63 -11.16 6.92
C GLY A 121 -3.59 -10.42 7.77
N TRP A 122 -2.34 -10.42 7.35
CA TRP A 122 -1.33 -9.52 7.92
C TRP A 122 -1.44 -8.14 7.27
N ALA A 123 -1.50 -7.09 8.07
CA ALA A 123 -1.40 -5.71 7.61
C ALA A 123 -0.63 -4.87 8.62
N PRO A 124 -0.01 -3.75 8.19
CA PRO A 124 0.78 -2.88 9.06
C PRO A 124 0.06 -2.38 10.30
N SER A 125 0.67 -2.55 11.46
CA SER A 125 0.26 -1.87 12.69
C SER A 125 0.70 -0.42 12.66
N THR A 126 -0.13 0.48 13.21
CA THR A 126 0.18 1.90 13.35
C THR A 126 -0.04 2.40 14.78
N ARG A 127 0.72 3.40 15.21
CA ARG A 127 0.56 4.08 16.49
C ARG A 127 0.73 5.58 16.31
N TYR A 128 -0.30 6.35 16.66
CA TYR A 128 -0.25 7.79 16.54
C TYR A 128 0.77 8.41 17.51
N VAL A 129 1.44 9.45 17.05
CA VAL A 129 2.38 10.28 17.79
C VAL A 129 2.20 11.74 17.42
N ASN A 130 2.46 12.63 18.36
CA ASN A 130 2.69 14.05 18.07
C ASN A 130 4.18 14.23 17.74
N LEU A 131 4.48 14.62 16.50
CA LEU A 131 5.86 14.77 16.05
C LEU A 131 6.41 16.15 16.41
N ARG A 132 7.59 16.17 17.03
CA ARG A 132 8.38 17.38 17.24
C ARG A 132 9.81 17.18 16.77
N TRP A 133 10.29 17.98 15.82
CA TRP A 133 11.67 17.88 15.32
C TRP A 133 12.44 19.17 15.64
N GLN A 134 13.55 19.05 16.38
CA GLN A 134 14.36 20.19 16.89
C GLN A 134 13.51 21.27 17.58
N GLY A 135 12.47 20.83 18.30
CA GLY A 135 11.57 21.70 19.04
C GLY A 135 10.44 22.35 18.22
N VAL A 136 10.36 22.11 16.91
CA VAL A 136 9.22 22.53 16.07
C VAL A 136 8.17 21.44 16.05
N ASP A 137 6.93 21.80 16.34
CA ASP A 137 5.77 20.90 16.27
C ASP A 137 5.34 20.70 14.82
N TYR A 138 5.27 19.44 14.39
CA TYR A 138 4.88 19.01 13.04
C TYR A 138 3.47 18.38 13.03
N GLY A 139 2.82 18.33 14.20
CA GLY A 139 1.49 17.81 14.42
C GLY A 139 1.41 16.28 14.43
N LEU A 140 0.22 15.77 14.13
CA LEU A 140 -0.09 14.35 14.22
C LEU A 140 0.59 13.53 13.12
N TYR A 141 1.22 12.43 13.50
CA TYR A 141 1.73 11.38 12.61
C TYR A 141 1.33 10.02 13.19
N TYR A 142 1.56 8.94 12.45
CA TYR A 142 1.69 7.62 13.03
C TYR A 142 3.08 7.03 12.74
N ILE A 143 3.61 6.29 13.72
CA ILE A 143 4.65 5.30 13.47
C ILE A 143 3.96 4.05 12.91
N GLY A 144 4.43 3.53 11.78
CA GLY A 144 3.84 2.38 11.11
C GLY A 144 4.86 1.32 10.73
N GLU A 145 4.42 0.07 10.67
CA GLU A 145 5.19 -1.03 10.08
C GLU A 145 5.27 -0.87 8.56
N GLU A 146 6.45 -1.03 7.96
CA GLU A 146 6.58 -1.12 6.51
C GLU A 146 6.43 -2.58 6.05
N PRO A 147 5.68 -2.88 4.97
CA PRO A 147 5.58 -4.25 4.46
C PRO A 147 6.95 -4.77 4.01
N ASP A 148 7.46 -5.76 4.73
CA ASP A 148 8.74 -6.40 4.46
C ASP A 148 8.75 -7.85 4.96
N VAL A 149 9.71 -8.64 4.48
CA VAL A 149 9.89 -10.06 4.85
C VAL A 149 10.61 -10.17 6.19
N SER A 150 9.88 -10.58 7.22
CA SER A 150 10.45 -10.98 8.52
C SER A 150 9.45 -11.81 9.32
N ASP A 151 9.93 -12.48 10.37
CA ASP A 151 9.06 -13.25 11.28
C ASP A 151 7.99 -12.40 11.99
N ASN A 152 8.24 -11.09 12.09
CA ASN A 152 7.35 -10.13 12.73
C ASN A 152 6.41 -9.40 11.75
N ARG A 153 6.63 -9.58 10.43
CA ARG A 153 5.88 -8.91 9.35
C ARG A 153 5.31 -9.95 8.38
N ILE A 154 5.65 -9.85 7.09
CA ILE A 154 5.27 -10.83 6.08
C ILE A 154 6.18 -12.05 6.25
N ARG A 155 5.67 -13.07 6.92
CA ARG A 155 6.41 -14.32 7.15
C ARG A 155 6.41 -15.16 5.87
N LEU A 156 7.59 -15.36 5.30
CA LEU A 156 7.82 -16.23 4.14
C LEU A 156 8.85 -17.32 4.46
N PRO A 157 8.72 -18.53 3.85
CA PRO A 157 9.85 -19.44 3.74
C PRO A 157 11.07 -18.76 3.09
N LYS A 158 12.27 -19.28 3.33
CA LYS A 158 13.49 -18.72 2.72
C LYS A 158 13.47 -18.91 1.21
N SER A 159 13.99 -17.92 0.47
CA SER A 159 14.30 -18.09 -0.94
C SER A 159 15.46 -19.08 -1.14
N LYS A 160 15.36 -19.96 -2.14
CA LYS A 160 16.31 -21.06 -2.39
C LYS A 160 16.91 -20.91 -3.80
N PRO A 161 18.11 -20.29 -3.95
CA PRO A 161 18.68 -19.98 -5.28
C PRO A 161 18.82 -21.17 -6.25
N HIS A 162 18.99 -22.37 -5.70
CA HIS A 162 19.15 -23.63 -6.44
C HIS A 162 17.85 -24.46 -6.55
N ASP A 163 16.75 -23.98 -5.98
CA ASP A 163 15.43 -24.59 -6.08
C ASP A 163 14.35 -23.50 -6.28
N PRO A 164 14.19 -23.00 -7.52
CA PRO A 164 13.25 -21.93 -7.82
C PRO A 164 11.80 -22.25 -7.49
N ALA A 165 11.37 -23.51 -7.63
CA ALA A 165 9.99 -23.92 -7.39
C ALA A 165 9.62 -23.80 -5.90
N GLU A 166 10.57 -24.10 -5.02
CA GLU A 166 10.45 -23.98 -3.57
C GLU A 166 10.93 -22.63 -3.02
N SER A 167 11.27 -21.68 -3.90
CA SER A 167 11.70 -20.33 -3.50
C SER A 167 10.52 -19.45 -3.14
N SER A 168 10.73 -18.58 -2.15
CA SER A 168 9.79 -17.50 -1.86
C SER A 168 10.24 -16.17 -2.43
N PHE A 169 9.26 -15.36 -2.81
CA PHE A 169 9.45 -13.99 -3.29
C PHE A 169 8.44 -13.06 -2.62
N LEU A 170 8.84 -11.83 -2.30
CA LEU A 170 7.92 -10.73 -2.03
C LEU A 170 7.89 -9.83 -3.27
N LEU A 171 6.69 -9.51 -3.73
CA LEU A 171 6.42 -8.72 -4.92
C LEU A 171 5.57 -7.51 -4.55
N SER A 172 5.76 -6.39 -5.23
CA SER A 172 4.77 -5.30 -5.27
C SER A 172 4.18 -5.14 -6.67
N GLY A 173 2.85 -5.08 -6.74
CA GLY A 173 2.14 -4.59 -7.92
C GLY A 173 2.16 -3.08 -7.90
N ASP A 174 2.97 -2.47 -8.77
CA ASP A 174 3.23 -1.03 -8.77
C ASP A 174 3.79 -0.55 -10.13
N TRP A 175 4.12 0.73 -10.26
CA TRP A 175 4.98 1.25 -11.32
C TRP A 175 6.32 0.51 -11.33
N ASN A 176 6.91 0.35 -12.53
CA ASN A 176 8.26 -0.16 -12.66
C ASN A 176 9.24 0.83 -12.03
N LYS A 177 9.97 0.38 -11.00
CA LYS A 177 10.93 1.23 -10.31
C LYS A 177 12.29 1.14 -10.97
N THR A 178 12.84 2.28 -11.38
CA THR A 178 14.17 2.35 -12.01
C THR A 178 15.22 1.71 -11.12
N GLY A 179 15.97 0.75 -11.68
CA GLY A 179 17.02 0.04 -10.94
C GLY A 179 16.53 -1.19 -10.16
N GLU A 180 15.23 -1.39 -10.01
CA GLU A 180 14.67 -2.60 -9.41
C GLU A 180 14.51 -3.72 -10.45
N LEU A 181 14.35 -4.94 -9.95
CA LEU A 181 14.01 -6.10 -10.79
C LEU A 181 12.49 -6.17 -10.90
N ALA A 182 11.96 -6.10 -12.11
CA ALA A 182 10.52 -6.20 -12.35
C ALA A 182 10.19 -7.32 -13.37
N VAL A 183 8.99 -7.88 -13.23
CA VAL A 183 8.37 -8.83 -14.16
C VAL A 183 7.06 -8.25 -14.64
N GLU A 184 6.91 -8.12 -15.95
CA GLU A 184 5.65 -7.72 -16.59
C GLU A 184 4.93 -8.96 -17.13
N THR A 185 3.62 -9.04 -16.90
CA THR A 185 2.77 -10.13 -17.42
C THR A 185 2.34 -9.85 -18.87
N PRO A 186 2.33 -10.87 -19.75
CA PRO A 186 2.22 -10.65 -21.19
C PRO A 186 0.82 -10.27 -21.69
N ASN A 187 -0.28 -10.69 -21.02
CA ASN A 187 -1.64 -10.43 -21.49
C ASN A 187 -2.26 -9.18 -20.85
N THR A 188 -1.76 -8.76 -19.69
CA THR A 188 -2.34 -7.65 -18.92
C THR A 188 -1.38 -6.49 -18.70
N SER A 189 -0.08 -6.63 -19.01
CA SER A 189 0.94 -5.63 -18.69
C SER A 189 0.95 -5.25 -17.20
N THR A 190 0.64 -6.21 -16.33
CA THR A 190 0.74 -6.02 -14.89
C THR A 190 2.20 -6.14 -14.49
N ILE A 191 2.71 -5.15 -13.77
CA ILE A 191 4.12 -5.07 -13.37
C ILE A 191 4.25 -5.50 -11.90
N PHE A 192 5.16 -6.45 -11.66
CA PHE A 192 5.53 -6.92 -10.34
C PHE A 192 6.99 -6.60 -10.07
N ASN A 193 7.27 -5.68 -9.16
CA ASN A 193 8.62 -5.43 -8.67
C ASN A 193 9.00 -6.50 -7.65
N VAL A 194 10.23 -7.02 -7.71
CA VAL A 194 10.75 -8.05 -6.81
C VAL A 194 11.46 -7.37 -5.64
N LEU A 195 10.82 -7.43 -4.46
CA LEU A 195 11.32 -6.83 -3.23
C LEU A 195 12.17 -7.81 -2.41
N TYR A 196 11.80 -9.10 -2.43
CA TYR A 196 12.56 -10.18 -1.78
C TYR A 196 12.65 -11.40 -2.71
N PRO A 197 13.80 -12.09 -2.76
CA PRO A 197 15.09 -11.63 -2.23
C PRO A 197 15.58 -10.37 -2.98
N PRO A 198 16.52 -9.59 -2.42
CA PRO A 198 17.03 -8.41 -3.09
C PRO A 198 17.61 -8.78 -4.46
N ARG A 199 17.55 -7.87 -5.43
CA ARG A 199 17.96 -8.10 -6.82
C ARG A 199 19.31 -8.83 -6.98
N SER A 200 20.30 -8.49 -6.15
CA SER A 200 21.64 -9.11 -6.17
C SER A 200 21.67 -10.59 -5.78
N GLN A 201 20.61 -11.10 -5.16
CA GLN A 201 20.47 -12.48 -4.69
C GLN A 201 19.50 -13.31 -5.54
N VAL A 202 18.85 -12.72 -6.54
CA VAL A 202 17.93 -13.45 -7.44
C VAL A 202 18.75 -14.14 -8.54
N SER A 203 18.71 -15.46 -8.60
CA SER A 203 19.40 -16.22 -9.66
C SER A 203 18.66 -16.13 -11.02
N PRO A 204 19.35 -16.31 -12.16
CA PRO A 204 18.67 -16.36 -13.47
C PRO A 204 17.59 -17.44 -13.56
N ALA A 205 17.77 -18.57 -12.87
CA ALA A 205 16.79 -19.65 -12.81
C ALA A 205 15.54 -19.23 -12.02
N GLN A 206 15.72 -18.54 -10.88
CA GLN A 206 14.63 -17.95 -10.09
C GLN A 206 13.84 -16.90 -10.87
N LEU A 207 14.52 -15.99 -11.56
CA LEU A 207 13.86 -14.99 -12.39
C LEU A 207 13.07 -15.63 -13.54
N SER A 208 13.64 -16.63 -14.19
CA SER A 208 12.98 -17.36 -15.28
C SER A 208 11.75 -18.13 -14.78
N PHE A 209 11.84 -18.74 -13.58
CA PHE A 209 10.72 -19.39 -12.92
C PHE A 209 9.61 -18.38 -12.60
N LEU A 210 9.94 -17.26 -11.97
CA LEU A 210 8.98 -16.23 -11.58
C LEU A 210 8.24 -15.66 -12.80
N ARG A 211 8.95 -15.39 -13.90
CA ARG A 211 8.36 -14.96 -15.18
C ARG A 211 7.35 -15.96 -15.72
N ARG A 212 7.69 -17.26 -15.73
CA ARG A 212 6.77 -18.31 -16.18
C ARG A 212 5.55 -18.43 -15.27
N LEU A 213 5.75 -18.38 -13.95
CA LEU A 213 4.65 -18.45 -12.99
C LEU A 213 3.66 -17.30 -13.18
N LEU A 214 4.15 -16.05 -13.23
CA LEU A 214 3.30 -14.87 -13.37
C LEU A 214 2.61 -14.83 -14.75
N ALA A 215 3.30 -15.24 -15.82
CA ALA A 215 2.68 -15.38 -17.14
C ALA A 215 1.57 -16.45 -17.14
N GLU A 216 1.76 -17.54 -16.39
CA GLU A 216 0.76 -18.60 -16.28
C GLU A 216 -0.43 -18.18 -15.43
N VAL A 217 -0.23 -17.45 -14.33
CA VAL A 217 -1.32 -16.82 -13.55
C VAL A 217 -2.15 -15.91 -14.46
N ASP A 218 -1.47 -15.05 -15.23
CA ASP A 218 -2.09 -14.11 -16.15
C ASP A 218 -2.91 -14.81 -17.25
N ARG A 219 -2.35 -15.89 -17.81
CA ARG A 219 -3.04 -16.72 -18.81
C ARG A 219 -4.24 -17.50 -18.22
N ARG A 220 -4.08 -18.12 -17.06
CA ARG A 220 -5.15 -18.92 -16.42
C ARG A 220 -6.28 -18.04 -15.90
N ALA A 221 -5.98 -16.81 -15.48
CA ALA A 221 -7.00 -15.84 -15.07
C ALA A 221 -7.99 -15.50 -16.20
N LEU A 222 -7.60 -15.66 -17.47
CA LEU A 222 -8.48 -15.45 -18.63
C LEU A 222 -9.51 -16.58 -18.83
N VAL A 223 -9.24 -17.78 -18.33
CA VAL A 223 -10.05 -18.98 -18.59
C VAL A 223 -11.39 -18.89 -17.86
N ARG A 224 -12.51 -19.05 -18.58
CA ARG A 224 -13.87 -19.00 -18.03
C ARG A 224 -14.43 -20.41 -17.81
N SER A 225 -13.73 -21.22 -17.03
CA SER A 225 -14.20 -22.55 -16.63
C SER A 225 -14.72 -22.54 -15.20
N ALA A 226 -15.87 -23.18 -14.97
CA ALA A 226 -16.43 -23.40 -13.64
C ALA A 226 -15.98 -24.74 -13.02
N SER A 227 -15.41 -25.65 -13.81
CA SER A 227 -15.04 -27.00 -13.36
C SER A 227 -13.56 -27.06 -12.93
N PRO A 228 -13.23 -27.77 -11.83
CA PRO A 228 -11.85 -28.16 -11.54
C PRO A 228 -11.27 -29.03 -12.64
N GLY A 229 -10.00 -28.82 -12.92
CA GLY A 229 -9.21 -29.67 -13.79
C GLY A 229 -7.73 -29.30 -13.66
N PRO A 230 -6.82 -30.20 -14.10
CA PRO A 230 -5.40 -29.88 -14.17
C PRO A 230 -5.16 -28.57 -14.90
N GLY A 231 -4.33 -27.69 -14.35
CA GLY A 231 -4.09 -26.39 -14.93
C GLY A 231 -5.09 -25.32 -14.49
N SER A 232 -5.83 -25.57 -13.41
CA SER A 232 -6.75 -24.58 -12.82
C SER A 232 -6.00 -23.40 -12.20
N LEU A 233 -6.65 -22.25 -12.07
CA LEU A 233 -6.02 -21.05 -11.52
C LEU A 233 -5.67 -21.23 -10.03
N GLU A 234 -6.51 -21.91 -9.26
CA GLU A 234 -6.31 -22.11 -7.82
C GLU A 234 -5.09 -22.96 -7.44
N GLU A 235 -4.52 -23.70 -8.40
CA GLU A 235 -3.25 -24.42 -8.22
C GLU A 235 -2.08 -23.46 -7.99
N ILE A 236 -2.11 -22.29 -8.66
CA ILE A 236 -0.99 -21.35 -8.71
C ILE A 236 -1.35 -19.96 -8.16
N LEU A 237 -2.61 -19.71 -7.83
CA LEU A 237 -3.08 -18.49 -7.17
C LEU A 237 -3.97 -18.85 -5.98
N ASP A 238 -3.68 -18.28 -4.83
CA ASP A 238 -4.40 -18.57 -3.60
C ASP A 238 -5.69 -17.76 -3.48
N PHE A 239 -6.83 -18.40 -3.76
CA PHE A 239 -8.13 -17.72 -3.75
C PHE A 239 -8.48 -17.09 -2.41
N PRO A 240 -8.30 -17.73 -1.24
CA PRO A 240 -8.62 -17.10 0.04
C PRO A 240 -7.86 -15.80 0.30
N SER A 241 -6.56 -15.75 0.03
CA SER A 241 -5.78 -14.53 0.23
C SER A 241 -6.19 -13.40 -0.71
N PHE A 242 -6.42 -13.69 -1.99
CA PHE A 242 -6.92 -12.69 -2.94
C PHE A 242 -8.34 -12.26 -2.59
N ALA A 243 -9.26 -13.19 -2.27
CA ALA A 243 -10.63 -12.86 -1.89
C ALA A 243 -10.67 -11.89 -0.70
N ARG A 244 -9.80 -12.08 0.31
CA ARG A 244 -9.64 -11.14 1.44
C ARG A 244 -9.30 -9.72 0.97
N TYR A 245 -8.33 -9.59 0.06
CA TYR A 245 -7.96 -8.29 -0.50
C TYR A 245 -9.12 -7.66 -1.28
N TYR A 246 -9.87 -8.45 -2.04
CA TYR A 246 -11.04 -7.95 -2.74
C TYR A 246 -12.11 -7.46 -1.76
N VAL A 247 -12.39 -8.17 -0.66
CA VAL A 247 -13.35 -7.68 0.34
C VAL A 247 -12.90 -6.34 0.89
N LEU A 248 -11.62 -6.20 1.28
CA LEU A 248 -11.08 -4.90 1.72
C LEU A 248 -11.30 -3.84 0.64
N GLN A 249 -10.90 -4.13 -0.60
CA GLN A 249 -10.93 -3.14 -1.66
C GLN A 249 -12.34 -2.72 -2.07
N GLU A 250 -13.28 -3.65 -1.99
CA GLU A 250 -14.67 -3.39 -2.30
C GLU A 250 -15.40 -2.64 -1.19
N LEU A 251 -14.95 -2.74 0.05
CA LEU A 251 -15.43 -1.90 1.16
C LEU A 251 -14.77 -0.52 1.15
N ALA A 252 -13.46 -0.47 0.94
CA ALA A 252 -12.69 0.76 1.00
C ALA A 252 -12.89 1.61 -0.26
N LYS A 253 -13.18 1.00 -1.41
CA LYS A 253 -13.25 1.69 -2.71
C LYS A 253 -11.99 2.52 -2.95
N ASP A 254 -10.82 1.95 -2.64
CA ASP A 254 -9.58 2.69 -2.86
C ASP A 254 -9.43 2.97 -4.35
N THR A 255 -9.08 4.21 -4.56
CA THR A 255 -8.87 4.86 -5.82
C THR A 255 -7.80 4.08 -6.59
N ASP A 256 -6.62 3.85 -6.01
CA ASP A 256 -5.48 3.26 -6.72
C ASP A 256 -5.39 1.74 -6.66
N GLY A 257 -6.14 1.10 -5.76
CA GLY A 257 -6.03 -0.33 -5.60
C GLY A 257 -6.47 -1.14 -6.85
N TYR A 258 -6.08 -2.41 -6.84
CA TYR A 258 -5.95 -3.28 -8.01
C TYR A 258 -4.89 -2.86 -9.05
N ALA A 259 -4.29 -1.67 -8.94
CA ALA A 259 -3.20 -1.24 -9.82
C ALA A 259 -1.88 -1.02 -9.08
N PHE A 260 -1.91 -0.39 -7.91
CA PHE A 260 -0.70 0.03 -7.18
C PHE A 260 -0.77 -0.32 -5.69
N SER A 261 0.38 -0.21 -5.02
CA SER A 261 0.49 -0.33 -3.56
C SER A 261 -0.03 -1.68 -3.01
N ASN A 262 0.18 -2.77 -3.76
CA ASN A 262 -0.25 -4.10 -3.35
C ASN A 262 0.92 -5.05 -3.19
N TYR A 263 1.02 -5.70 -2.03
CA TYR A 263 2.08 -6.65 -1.74
C TYR A 263 1.58 -8.08 -1.90
N MET A 264 2.28 -8.86 -2.70
CA MET A 264 1.99 -10.26 -2.99
C MET A 264 3.23 -11.11 -2.72
N SER A 265 3.05 -12.40 -2.49
CA SER A 265 4.19 -13.32 -2.34
C SER A 265 4.02 -14.53 -3.21
N VAL A 266 5.14 -15.08 -3.66
CA VAL A 266 5.20 -16.42 -4.22
C VAL A 266 5.77 -17.34 -3.16
N GLN A 267 5.14 -18.49 -2.93
CA GLN A 267 5.61 -19.54 -2.03
C GLN A 267 5.30 -20.90 -2.67
N ALA A 268 6.30 -21.77 -2.80
CA ALA A 268 6.15 -23.11 -3.39
C ALA A 268 5.36 -23.10 -4.73
N GLY A 269 5.70 -22.14 -5.61
CA GLY A 269 5.05 -21.97 -6.92
C GLY A 269 3.60 -21.47 -6.92
N LYS A 270 3.12 -20.95 -5.79
CA LYS A 270 1.78 -20.35 -5.69
C LYS A 270 1.86 -18.87 -5.31
N LEU A 271 1.05 -18.03 -5.96
CA LEU A 271 0.91 -16.59 -5.70
C LEU A 271 -0.14 -16.33 -4.63
N TYR A 272 0.19 -15.51 -3.64
CA TYR A 272 -0.67 -15.10 -2.53
C TYR A 272 -0.75 -13.58 -2.47
N HIS A 273 -1.90 -13.04 -2.04
CA HIS A 273 -1.93 -11.67 -1.57
C HIS A 273 -1.40 -11.60 -0.13
N SER A 274 -0.42 -10.72 0.11
CA SER A 274 0.33 -10.69 1.37
C SER A 274 -0.08 -9.55 2.30
N ALA A 275 -0.16 -8.32 1.77
CA ALA A 275 -0.46 -7.15 2.59
C ALA A 275 -1.09 -6.00 1.77
N PRO A 276 -2.08 -5.29 2.33
CA PRO A 276 -2.57 -4.04 1.76
C PRO A 276 -1.63 -2.87 2.11
N TRP A 277 -1.60 -1.83 1.27
CA TRP A 277 -0.87 -0.60 1.53
C TRP A 277 -1.53 0.58 0.81
N ASP A 278 -1.33 1.80 1.34
CA ASP A 278 -1.69 3.09 0.71
C ASP A 278 -3.18 3.28 0.36
N PHE A 279 -4.01 3.45 1.40
CA PHE A 279 -5.47 3.63 1.35
C PHE A 279 -5.91 5.06 1.69
N ASP A 280 -5.03 6.05 1.60
CA ASP A 280 -5.39 7.44 1.88
C ASP A 280 -6.41 8.02 0.90
N LEU A 281 -6.48 7.47 -0.32
CA LEU A 281 -7.49 7.79 -1.34
C LEU A 281 -8.74 6.89 -1.30
N ALA A 282 -8.96 6.19 -0.19
CA ALA A 282 -10.10 5.31 0.02
C ALA A 282 -11.22 5.96 0.84
N PHE A 283 -12.28 5.18 1.08
CA PHE A 283 -13.47 5.54 1.86
C PHE A 283 -14.15 6.80 1.34
N HIS A 284 -14.39 6.82 0.02
CA HIS A 284 -15.03 7.93 -0.70
C HIS A 284 -14.27 9.26 -0.56
N PHE A 285 -12.96 9.20 -0.31
CA PHE A 285 -12.11 10.37 -0.42
C PHE A 285 -11.85 10.66 -1.88
N ASP A 286 -12.40 11.78 -2.34
CA ASP A 286 -12.04 12.32 -3.62
C ASP A 286 -11.85 13.82 -3.56
N CYS A 287 -10.64 14.18 -3.92
CA CYS A 287 -10.06 15.51 -4.01
C CYS A 287 -10.75 16.37 -5.09
N THR A 288 -11.20 15.71 -6.14
CA THR A 288 -11.89 16.30 -7.29
C THR A 288 -13.03 15.36 -7.71
N PRO A 289 -13.90 15.69 -8.65
CA PRO A 289 -14.80 14.68 -9.21
C PRO A 289 -13.98 13.65 -10.00
N VAL A 290 -13.75 12.45 -9.46
CA VAL A 290 -13.27 11.31 -10.26
C VAL A 290 -14.46 10.64 -10.92
N TYR A 291 -14.33 10.52 -12.23
CA TYR A 291 -15.27 9.80 -13.05
C TYR A 291 -14.79 8.37 -13.24
N TYR A 292 -15.62 7.45 -12.80
CA TYR A 292 -15.40 6.02 -12.95
C TYR A 292 -16.22 5.53 -14.14
N THR A 293 -15.55 4.88 -15.08
CA THR A 293 -16.21 4.16 -16.17
C THR A 293 -16.24 2.68 -15.81
N ASN A 294 -17.43 2.11 -15.68
CA ASN A 294 -17.55 0.66 -15.56
C ASN A 294 -17.05 0.02 -16.86
N ILE A 295 -16.02 -0.82 -16.78
CA ILE A 295 -15.32 -1.39 -17.95
C ILE A 295 -16.15 -2.42 -18.71
N PHE A 296 -17.27 -2.87 -18.15
CA PHE A 296 -18.16 -3.84 -18.79
C PHE A 296 -19.35 -3.17 -19.44
N THR A 297 -19.90 -2.11 -18.83
CA THR A 297 -21.10 -1.44 -19.35
C THR A 297 -20.79 -0.13 -20.06
N GLY A 298 -19.57 0.40 -19.94
CA GLY A 298 -19.20 1.75 -20.40
C GLY A 298 -19.89 2.88 -19.64
N LYS A 299 -20.61 2.57 -18.55
CA LYS A 299 -21.35 3.57 -17.77
C LYS A 299 -20.38 4.41 -16.97
N VAL A 300 -20.50 5.73 -17.11
CA VAL A 300 -19.74 6.70 -16.31
C VAL A 300 -20.55 7.10 -15.08
N SER A 301 -19.92 7.12 -13.90
CA SER A 301 -20.49 7.64 -12.67
C SER A 301 -19.51 8.56 -11.93
N PRO A 302 -20.00 9.59 -11.22
CA PRO A 302 -19.20 10.30 -10.24
C PRO A 302 -18.95 9.38 -9.03
N GLY A 303 -17.69 9.22 -8.63
CA GLY A 303 -17.32 8.31 -7.55
C GLY A 303 -17.42 6.81 -7.92
N ALA A 304 -16.86 5.96 -7.06
CA ALA A 304 -16.83 4.51 -7.27
C ALA A 304 -18.21 3.88 -6.99
N ALA A 305 -19.06 3.80 -8.01
CA ALA A 305 -20.32 3.06 -7.96
C ALA A 305 -20.11 1.57 -8.30
N GLY A 306 -20.97 0.70 -7.77
CA GLY A 306 -20.86 -0.75 -8.01
C GLY A 306 -19.58 -1.35 -7.44
N TRP A 307 -19.04 -2.38 -8.09
CA TRP A 307 -17.79 -3.03 -7.70
C TRP A 307 -16.59 -2.22 -8.21
N ASN A 308 -15.63 -1.92 -7.34
CA ASN A 308 -14.45 -1.12 -7.62
C ASN A 308 -13.54 -1.79 -8.66
N VAL A 309 -13.42 -3.12 -8.62
CA VAL A 309 -12.66 -3.87 -9.63
C VAL A 309 -13.23 -3.72 -11.05
N GLU A 310 -14.52 -3.39 -11.18
CA GLU A 310 -15.17 -3.19 -12.49
C GLU A 310 -15.02 -1.76 -13.00
N ASN A 311 -14.43 -0.87 -12.22
CA ASN A 311 -14.29 0.53 -12.59
C ASN A 311 -12.88 0.82 -13.11
N ALA A 312 -12.81 1.38 -14.33
CA ALA A 312 -11.65 2.12 -14.81
C ALA A 312 -11.82 3.59 -14.48
N ARG A 313 -10.69 4.28 -14.34
CA ARG A 313 -10.67 5.73 -14.18
C ARG A 313 -10.49 6.34 -15.55
N SER A 314 -11.56 6.92 -16.07
CA SER A 314 -11.52 7.55 -17.39
C SER A 314 -10.97 8.97 -17.32
N MET A 315 -11.25 9.70 -16.23
CA MET A 315 -10.81 11.09 -16.04
C MET A 315 -10.65 11.39 -14.55
N GLY A 316 -9.43 11.76 -14.14
CA GLY A 316 -9.15 12.30 -12.82
C GLY A 316 -8.29 13.56 -12.95
N TYR A 317 -8.84 14.72 -12.58
CA TYR A 317 -8.04 15.92 -12.43
C TYR A 317 -7.27 15.81 -11.11
N TRP A 318 -6.04 15.32 -11.16
CA TRP A 318 -5.17 15.39 -10.01
C TRP A 318 -4.62 16.82 -9.93
N THR A 319 -5.06 17.56 -8.92
CA THR A 319 -4.57 18.91 -8.67
C THR A 319 -3.38 18.79 -7.74
N GLY A 320 -2.17 19.03 -8.24
CA GLY A 320 -0.98 18.98 -7.41
C GLY A 320 -0.96 20.02 -6.30
N ALA A 321 0.00 19.90 -5.38
CA ALA A 321 0.19 20.87 -4.30
C ALA A 321 0.42 22.31 -4.83
N ASP A 322 0.85 22.44 -6.08
CA ASP A 322 1.06 23.68 -6.83
C ASP A 322 -0.20 24.18 -7.56
N GLY A 323 -1.32 23.44 -7.51
CA GLY A 323 -2.58 23.82 -8.14
C GLY A 323 -2.65 23.53 -9.64
N TYR A 324 -1.61 22.92 -10.22
CA TYR A 324 -1.60 22.58 -11.63
C TYR A 324 -2.09 21.15 -11.83
N GLY A 325 -3.10 21.02 -12.68
CA GLY A 325 -3.73 19.76 -13.01
C GLY A 325 -2.87 18.96 -13.99
N THR A 326 -1.95 18.15 -13.48
CA THR A 326 -1.56 16.96 -14.25
C THR A 326 -2.68 15.96 -14.06
N GLY A 327 -3.72 16.05 -14.89
CA GLY A 327 -4.71 14.98 -14.92
C GLY A 327 -3.96 13.66 -15.02
N ILE A 328 -4.32 12.67 -14.19
CA ILE A 328 -3.86 11.31 -14.44
C ILE A 328 -4.71 10.84 -15.61
N TRP A 329 -4.32 11.30 -16.80
CA TRP A 329 -4.83 10.87 -18.08
C TRP A 329 -4.36 9.43 -18.20
N ASP A 330 -5.30 8.50 -18.04
CA ASP A 330 -5.07 7.06 -18.04
C ASP A 330 -4.23 6.56 -16.86
N PHE A 331 -4.88 6.38 -15.70
CA PHE A 331 -4.65 5.18 -14.90
C PHE A 331 -5.08 3.97 -15.75
N GLY A 332 -4.28 3.64 -16.77
CA GLY A 332 -4.67 2.76 -17.85
C GLY A 332 -5.28 1.48 -17.31
N SER A 333 -6.45 1.13 -17.84
CA SER A 333 -7.21 -0.08 -17.46
C SER A 333 -6.32 -1.32 -17.43
N ASN A 334 -5.30 -1.37 -18.31
CA ASN A 334 -4.27 -2.41 -18.38
C ASN A 334 -3.72 -2.81 -17.01
N LYS A 335 -3.41 -1.85 -16.13
CA LYS A 335 -2.79 -2.14 -14.82
C LYS A 335 -3.72 -2.87 -13.84
N ARG A 336 -5.03 -2.82 -14.06
CA ARG A 336 -6.07 -3.50 -13.25
C ARG A 336 -6.59 -4.77 -13.95
N LEU A 337 -6.14 -5.07 -15.17
CA LEU A 337 -6.72 -6.15 -15.97
C LEU A 337 -6.52 -7.52 -15.35
N LEU A 338 -5.37 -7.79 -14.71
CA LEU A 338 -5.15 -9.07 -14.05
C LEU A 338 -6.20 -9.31 -12.96
N PHE A 339 -6.43 -8.32 -12.09
CA PHE A 339 -7.47 -8.39 -11.07
C PHE A 339 -8.86 -8.48 -11.71
N THR A 340 -9.13 -7.75 -12.79
CA THR A 340 -10.39 -7.89 -13.54
C THR A 340 -10.60 -9.32 -14.07
N HIS A 341 -9.55 -9.97 -14.57
CA HIS A 341 -9.62 -11.34 -15.07
C HIS A 341 -9.86 -12.35 -13.94
N ILE A 342 -9.18 -12.17 -12.80
CA ILE A 342 -9.40 -12.94 -11.58
C ILE A 342 -10.83 -12.75 -11.08
N TRP A 343 -11.34 -11.52 -10.99
CA TRP A 343 -12.72 -11.20 -10.60
C TRP A 343 -13.75 -11.99 -11.39
N LYS A 344 -13.60 -12.01 -12.72
CA LYS A 344 -14.51 -12.70 -13.63
C LYS A 344 -14.33 -14.22 -13.60
N HIS A 345 -13.30 -14.78 -12.93
CA HIS A 345 -13.03 -16.20 -12.97
C HIS A 345 -14.10 -16.92 -12.14
N PRO A 346 -14.94 -17.81 -12.71
CA PRO A 346 -16.17 -18.27 -12.05
C PRO A 346 -15.95 -18.85 -10.64
N ARG A 347 -14.85 -19.59 -10.46
CA ARG A 347 -14.50 -20.17 -9.16
C ARG A 347 -13.92 -19.16 -8.18
N PHE A 348 -13.23 -18.14 -8.68
CA PHE A 348 -12.77 -17.06 -7.81
C PHE A 348 -13.96 -16.20 -7.36
N ALA A 349 -14.91 -15.90 -8.26
CA ALA A 349 -16.15 -15.20 -7.91
C ALA A 349 -16.93 -15.94 -6.81
N ALA A 350 -16.99 -17.27 -6.86
CA ALA A 350 -17.59 -18.07 -5.79
C ALA A 350 -16.81 -17.95 -4.46
N ALA A 351 -15.47 -17.99 -4.51
CA ALA A 351 -14.62 -17.81 -3.33
C ALA A 351 -14.75 -16.40 -2.74
N PHE A 352 -14.79 -15.37 -3.58
CA PHE A 352 -15.05 -13.99 -3.17
C PHE A 352 -16.43 -13.85 -2.52
N ALA A 353 -17.49 -14.38 -3.13
CA ALA A 353 -18.84 -14.30 -2.56
C ALA A 353 -18.91 -14.96 -1.17
N ALA A 354 -18.20 -16.08 -0.98
CA ALA A 354 -18.08 -16.72 0.33
C ALA A 354 -17.32 -15.85 1.34
N ALA A 355 -16.16 -15.28 0.94
CA ALA A 355 -15.36 -14.39 1.78
C ALA A 355 -16.14 -13.12 2.16
N TRP A 356 -16.86 -12.52 1.20
CA TRP A 356 -17.73 -11.36 1.43
C TRP A 356 -18.80 -11.68 2.48
N ARG A 357 -19.56 -12.77 2.30
CA ARG A 357 -20.57 -13.18 3.30
C ARG A 357 -19.96 -13.40 4.68
N ALA A 358 -18.81 -14.06 4.77
CA ALA A 358 -18.13 -14.30 6.03
C ALA A 358 -17.70 -12.99 6.71
N ALA A 359 -17.12 -12.05 5.96
CA ALA A 359 -16.73 -10.74 6.47
C ALA A 359 -17.93 -9.95 7.03
N ARG A 360 -19.09 -10.05 6.37
CA ARG A 360 -20.33 -9.35 6.75
C ARG A 360 -21.09 -10.00 7.92
N GLN A 361 -20.61 -11.13 8.46
CA GLN A 361 -21.16 -11.73 9.69
C GLN A 361 -20.46 -11.23 10.96
N GLY A 362 -19.33 -10.54 10.83
CA GLY A 362 -18.52 -10.05 11.94
C GLY A 362 -18.57 -8.53 12.11
N PRO A 363 -17.50 -7.90 12.60
CA PRO A 363 -17.42 -6.44 12.83
C PRO A 363 -17.62 -5.58 11.58
N LEU A 364 -17.62 -6.18 10.38
CA LEU A 364 -17.89 -5.49 9.12
C LEU A 364 -19.34 -5.68 8.66
N THR A 365 -20.27 -6.07 9.53
CA THR A 365 -21.70 -6.19 9.20
C THR A 365 -22.36 -4.82 8.91
N ASP A 366 -23.57 -4.84 8.37
CA ASP A 366 -24.40 -3.64 8.15
C ASP A 366 -25.09 -3.13 9.42
N THR A 367 -25.13 -3.94 10.47
CA THR A 367 -25.97 -3.73 11.66
C THR A 367 -25.20 -3.26 12.87
#